data_AF-A0A4S9M2S3-F1
#
_entry.id   AF-A0A4S9M2S3-F1
#
_cell.length_a   1.000
_cell.length_b   1.000
_cell.length_c   1.000
_cell.angle_alpha   90.00
_cell.angle_beta   90.00
_cell.angle_gamma   90.00
#
_symmetry.space_group_name_H-M   'P 1'
#
loop_
_entity.id
_entity.type
_entity.pdbx_description
1 polymer ?
#
loop_
_entity_poly.entity_id
_entity_poly.type
_entity_poly.pdbx_seq_one_letter_code
_entity_poly.pdbx_strand_id
1 'polypeptide(L)'
;MDSQGTINPPPSARPCGNRRPAAKSSLVYRNSLLIHMRFQVEPQEKKKTPKGRAKKRITYTRRFVNVTMTGGKRKMNPNPTS
;
A
#
# COMPACT_ATOMS: atom_id res chain seq x y z
N MET A 1 17.01 -54.96 -47.02
CA MET A 1 17.87 -55.64 -46.02
C MET A 1 18.95 -54.63 -45.69
N ASP A 2 18.97 -53.89 -44.58
CA ASP A 2 18.32 -54.02 -43.27
C ASP A 2 18.15 -52.60 -42.70
N SER A 3 16.96 -52.12 -42.32
CA SER A 3 16.29 -52.39 -41.04
C SER A 3 17.23 -52.31 -39.83
N GLN A 4 17.47 -51.11 -39.30
CA GLN A 4 17.66 -50.91 -37.86
C GLN A 4 17.01 -49.57 -37.47
N GLY A 5 15.85 -49.67 -36.81
CA GLY A 5 15.13 -48.53 -36.26
C GLY A 5 15.75 -48.09 -34.95
N THR A 6 16.25 -46.87 -34.90
CA THR A 6 16.63 -46.23 -33.63
C THR A 6 15.35 -45.68 -32.99
N ILE A 7 14.74 -46.48 -32.12
CA ILE A 7 13.66 -46.03 -31.25
C ILE A 7 14.30 -45.08 -30.22
N ASN A 8 14.11 -43.78 -30.39
CA ASN A 8 14.46 -42.81 -29.37
C ASN A 8 13.58 -43.07 -28.14
N PRO A 9 14.15 -43.30 -26.94
CA PRO A 9 13.36 -43.47 -25.73
C PRO A 9 12.59 -42.18 -25.41
N PRO A 10 11.35 -42.27 -24.88
CA PRO A 10 10.60 -41.09 -24.49
C PRO A 10 11.40 -40.30 -23.45
N PRO A 11 11.49 -38.96 -23.54
CA PRO A 11 12.18 -38.16 -22.54
C PRO A 11 11.53 -38.44 -21.18
N SER A 12 12.35 -38.93 -20.26
CA SER A 12 11.98 -39.22 -18.88
C SER A 12 11.21 -38.05 -18.26
N ALA A 13 10.20 -38.42 -17.47
CA ALA A 13 9.38 -37.50 -16.69
C ALA A 13 10.25 -36.40 -16.07
N ARG A 14 9.93 -35.14 -16.38
CA ARG A 14 10.59 -33.99 -15.76
C ARG A 14 10.51 -34.17 -14.25
N PRO A 15 11.64 -34.19 -13.52
CA PRO A 15 11.60 -34.33 -12.07
C PRO A 15 10.71 -33.23 -11.50
N CYS A 16 9.75 -33.62 -10.66
CA CYS A 16 8.94 -32.71 -9.85
C CYS A 16 9.83 -32.05 -8.79
N GLY A 17 10.68 -31.15 -9.24
CA GLY A 17 11.73 -30.58 -8.42
C GLY A 17 12.16 -29.27 -9.06
N ASN A 18 11.43 -28.22 -8.67
CA ASN A 18 11.87 -26.83 -8.55
C ASN A 18 10.66 -25.91 -8.77
N ARG A 19 9.77 -25.86 -7.76
CA ARG A 19 8.99 -24.64 -7.56
C ARG A 19 10.03 -23.53 -7.36
N ARG A 20 10.25 -22.71 -8.40
CA ARG A 20 11.02 -21.46 -8.27
C ARG A 20 10.51 -20.77 -7.01
N PRO A 21 11.35 -20.42 -6.02
CA PRO A 21 10.88 -19.69 -4.86
C PRO A 21 10.17 -18.45 -5.40
N ALA A 22 8.92 -18.25 -5.00
CA ALA A 22 8.18 -17.05 -5.37
C ALA A 22 9.12 -15.86 -5.10
N ALA A 23 9.50 -15.14 -6.17
CA ALA A 23 10.32 -13.95 -6.04
C ALA A 23 9.60 -13.08 -5.01
N LYS A 24 10.24 -12.91 -3.83
CA LYS A 24 9.67 -12.27 -2.65
C LYS A 24 8.94 -11.03 -3.13
N SER A 25 7.60 -11.07 -3.05
CA SER A 25 6.69 -10.14 -3.72
C SER A 25 7.20 -8.70 -3.61
N SER A 26 7.45 -8.08 -4.75
CA SER A 26 8.17 -6.81 -4.91
C SER A 26 7.57 -5.62 -4.16
N LEU A 27 6.35 -5.74 -3.64
CA LEU A 27 5.69 -4.71 -2.83
C LEU A 27 6.29 -4.55 -1.42
N VAL A 28 6.71 -5.65 -0.80
CA VAL A 28 7.23 -5.61 0.58
C VAL A 28 8.56 -4.86 0.62
N TYR A 29 9.42 -5.11 -0.37
CA TYR A 29 10.73 -4.46 -0.48
C TYR A 29 10.64 -2.99 -0.89
N ARG A 30 9.64 -2.62 -1.71
CA ARG A 30 9.37 -1.22 -2.09
C ARG A 30 8.95 -0.37 -0.88
N ASN A 31 8.09 -0.89 0.01
CA ASN A 31 7.67 -0.15 1.20
C ASN A 31 8.79 -0.04 2.25
N SER A 32 9.62 -1.08 2.41
CA SER A 32 10.73 -1.05 3.38
C SER A 32 11.83 -0.08 2.98
N LEU A 33 12.23 -0.04 1.69
CA LEU A 33 13.23 0.89 1.20
C LEU A 33 12.76 2.36 1.24
N LEU A 34 11.48 2.60 0.97
CA LEU A 34 10.92 3.96 0.92
C LEU A 34 10.84 4.61 2.30
N ILE A 35 10.62 3.83 3.35
CA ILE A 35 10.65 4.34 4.74
C ILE A 35 12.09 4.62 5.20
N HIS A 36 13.06 3.79 4.78
CA HIS A 36 14.46 3.94 5.17
C HIS A 36 15.18 5.10 4.44
N MET A 37 14.82 5.38 3.18
CA MET A 37 15.44 6.46 2.38
C MET A 37 14.82 7.84 2.61
N ARG A 38 13.70 7.91 3.33
CA ARG A 38 13.05 9.15 3.76
C ARG A 38 13.80 9.72 4.96
N PHE A 39 14.22 10.98 4.90
CA PHE A 39 14.71 11.70 6.08
C PHE A 39 13.70 11.55 7.23
N GLN A 40 14.14 10.95 8.33
CA GLN A 40 13.28 10.65 9.46
C GLN A 40 12.97 11.96 10.18
N VAL A 41 11.81 12.55 9.88
CA VAL A 41 11.30 13.73 10.57
C VAL A 41 10.58 13.27 11.82
N GLU A 42 11.05 13.70 12.99
CA GLU A 42 10.39 13.45 14.27
C GLU A 42 9.00 14.11 14.29
N PRO A 43 7.97 13.45 14.83
CA PRO A 43 6.65 14.03 14.93
C PRO A 43 6.68 15.25 15.85
N GLN A 44 6.19 16.39 15.35
CA GLN A 44 6.06 17.59 16.16
C GLN A 44 5.11 17.35 17.35
N GLU A 45 5.49 17.84 18.53
CA GLU A 45 4.60 17.86 19.68
C GLU A 45 3.38 18.73 19.38
N LYS A 46 2.20 18.12 19.40
CA LYS A 46 0.92 18.76 19.09
C LYS A 46 -0.04 18.62 20.25
N LYS A 47 -0.92 19.60 20.38
CA LYS A 47 -1.99 19.59 21.40
C LYS A 47 -2.77 18.28 21.33
N LYS A 48 -2.98 17.66 22.50
CA LYS A 48 -3.70 16.39 22.62
C LYS A 48 -5.11 16.56 22.08
N THR A 49 -5.52 15.65 21.20
CA THR A 49 -6.92 15.60 20.75
C THR A 49 -7.77 14.98 21.85
N PRO A 50 -8.86 15.65 22.29
CA PRO A 50 -9.74 15.09 23.31
C PRO A 50 -10.39 13.81 22.78
N LYS A 51 -10.80 12.91 23.69
CA LYS A 51 -11.40 11.62 23.35
C LYS A 51 -12.91 11.63 23.63
N GLY A 52 -13.63 10.62 23.12
CA GLY A 52 -15.04 10.40 23.39
C GLY A 52 -15.97 11.55 23.00
N ARG A 53 -16.86 11.95 23.92
CA ARG A 53 -17.90 12.97 23.72
C ARG A 53 -17.33 14.33 23.33
N ALA A 54 -16.23 14.75 23.96
CA ALA A 54 -15.61 16.03 23.67
C ALA A 54 -15.13 16.13 22.21
N LYS A 55 -14.56 15.04 21.67
CA LYS A 55 -14.20 14.96 20.24
C LYS A 55 -15.41 15.08 19.32
N LYS A 56 -16.51 14.40 19.66
CA LYS A 56 -17.76 14.45 18.89
C LYS A 56 -18.33 15.87 18.86
N ARG A 57 -18.32 16.59 19.98
CA ARG A 57 -18.76 17.99 20.06
C ARG A 57 -17.95 18.88 19.11
N ILE A 58 -16.62 18.84 19.20
CA ILE A 58 -15.73 19.65 18.33
C ILE A 58 -15.98 19.32 16.85
N THR A 59 -16.16 18.05 16.52
CA THR A 59 -16.42 17.60 15.14
C THR A 59 -17.75 18.12 14.62
N TYR A 60 -18.81 18.07 15.42
CA TYR A 60 -20.13 18.58 15.06
C TYR A 60 -20.09 20.10 14.82
N THR A 61 -19.52 20.84 15.77
CA THR A 61 -19.38 22.30 15.65
C THR A 61 -18.60 22.68 14.38
N ARG A 62 -17.50 21.98 14.06
CA ARG A 62 -16.71 22.24 12.83
C ARG A 62 -17.41 21.86 11.53
N ARG A 63 -18.29 20.86 11.53
CA ARG A 63 -18.92 20.33 10.30
C ARG A 63 -20.25 21.00 9.97
N PHE A 64 -20.99 21.42 10.99
CA PHE A 64 -22.38 21.84 10.84
C PHE A 64 -22.67 23.25 11.35
N VAL A 65 -22.05 23.66 12.46
CA VAL A 65 -22.36 24.97 13.08
C VAL A 65 -21.47 26.06 12.50
N ASN A 66 -20.15 25.93 12.64
CA ASN A 66 -19.15 26.92 12.22
C ASN A 66 -18.60 26.57 10.84
N VAL A 67 -19.51 26.49 9.88
CA VAL A 67 -19.21 26.14 8.51
C VAL A 67 -18.60 27.33 7.78
N THR A 68 -17.53 27.09 7.02
CA THR A 68 -17.09 28.01 5.98
C THR A 68 -17.88 27.73 4.70
N MET A 69 -18.63 28.74 4.23
CA MET A 69 -19.39 28.66 2.98
C MET A 69 -18.41 28.66 1.81
N THR A 70 -18.19 27.49 1.23
CA THR A 70 -17.45 27.32 0.00
C THR A 70 -18.48 27.19 -1.11
N GLY A 71 -18.40 28.03 -2.14
CA GLY A 71 -19.24 27.88 -3.33
C GLY A 71 -19.01 26.49 -3.92
N GLY A 72 -20.06 25.66 -3.96
CA GLY A 72 -19.97 24.26 -4.40
C GLY A 72 -19.84 23.22 -3.27
N LYS A 73 -19.34 22.02 -3.59
CA LYS A 73 -19.27 20.88 -2.66
C LYS A 73 -18.10 21.04 -1.67
N ARG A 74 -18.40 21.02 -0.38
CA ARG A 74 -17.42 21.24 0.71
C ARG A 74 -16.26 20.24 0.72
N LYS A 75 -15.06 20.75 0.97
CA LYS A 75 -13.83 19.97 1.22
C LYS A 75 -13.38 20.17 2.67
N MET A 76 -12.97 19.10 3.35
CA MET A 76 -12.65 19.14 4.79
C MET A 76 -11.22 19.59 5.08
N ASN A 77 -10.27 19.24 4.21
CA ASN A 77 -8.86 19.59 4.31
C ASN A 77 -8.44 20.27 3.00
N PRO A 78 -8.84 21.52 2.75
CA PRO A 78 -8.34 22.25 1.59
C PRO A 78 -6.86 22.57 1.78
N ASN A 79 -6.06 22.28 0.75
CA ASN A 79 -4.71 22.85 0.64
C ASN A 79 -4.86 24.33 0.27
N PRO A 80 -3.89 25.20 0.60
CA PRO A 80 -3.89 26.56 0.10
C PRO A 80 -3.95 26.51 -1.43
N THR A 81 -5.03 27.04 -2.00
CA THR A 81 -5.14 27.26 -3.44
C THR A 81 -4.41 28.55 -3.72
N SER A 82 -3.26 28.47 -4.40
CA SER A 82 -2.57 29.63 -4.97
C SER A 82 -3.47 30.38 -5.94
#